data_AF-A0A0B1TT43-F1
#
_entry.id   AF-A0A0B1TT43-F1
#
_cell.length_a   1.000
_cell.length_b   1.000
_cell.length_c   1.000
_cell.angle_alpha   90.00
_cell.angle_beta   90.00
_cell.angle_gamma   90.00
#
_symmetry.space_group_name_H-M   'P 1'
#
loop_
_entity.id
_entity.type
_entity.pdbx_description
1 polymer ?
#
loop_
_entity_poly.entity_id
_entity_poly.type
_entity_poly.pdbx_seq_one_letter_code
_entity_poly.pdbx_strand_id
1 'polypeptide(L)'
;MREAELEATLAQSLGEEAARAALDALIAAWGGCRLDIPNGTSSRKRRRDAEIRRRHRDGVDLFALRDLYGLSDRHLRRILYTTH
;
A
#
# COMPACT_ATOMS: atom_id res chain seq x y z
N MET A 1 -7.67 15.29 2.28
CA MET A 1 -6.39 15.58 2.93
C MET A 1 -5.77 16.73 2.19
N ARG A 2 -5.34 17.77 2.91
CA ARG A 2 -4.63 18.94 2.35
C ARG A 2 -3.13 18.65 2.26
N GLU A 3 -2.42 19.42 1.45
CA GLU A 3 -0.97 19.27 1.22
C GLU A 3 -0.15 19.25 2.52
N ALA A 4 -0.37 20.21 3.42
CA ALA A 4 0.30 20.30 4.71
C ALA A 4 0.00 19.10 5.64
N GLU A 5 -1.20 18.51 5.55
CA GLU A 5 -1.55 17.31 6.32
C GLU A 5 -0.82 16.07 5.80
N LEU A 6 -0.63 15.99 4.48
CA LEU A 6 0.12 14.92 3.84
C LEU A 6 1.61 15.02 4.19
N GLU A 7 2.19 16.22 4.12
CA GLU A 7 3.58 16.46 4.50
C GLU A 7 3.84 16.06 5.95
N ALA A 8 3.00 16.53 6.89
CA ALA A 8 3.13 16.20 8.30
C ALA A 8 2.98 14.69 8.58
N THR A 9 2.15 13.99 7.80
CA THR A 9 2.00 12.53 7.90
C THR A 9 3.24 11.80 7.38
N LEU A 10 3.81 12.27 6.27
CA LEU A 10 5.03 11.70 5.70
C LEU A 10 6.24 11.95 6.62
N ALA A 11 6.33 13.14 7.22
CA ALA A 11 7.42 13.52 8.13
C ALA A 11 7.51 12.59 9.34
N GLN A 12 6.39 12.10 9.88
CA GLN A 12 6.36 11.15 10.99
C GLN A 12 7.06 9.81 10.69
N SER A 13 7.14 9.41 9.42
CA SER A 13 7.74 8.12 9.02
C SER A 13 9.11 8.27 8.34
N LEU A 14 9.34 9.39 7.65
CA LEU A 14 10.50 9.58 6.77
C LEU A 14 11.46 10.69 7.23
N GLY A 15 11.04 11.54 8.17
CA GLY A 15 11.72 12.81 8.50
C GLY A 15 11.30 13.96 7.58
N GLU A 16 11.51 15.20 8.03
CA GLU A 16 10.96 16.41 7.37
C GLU A 16 11.51 16.62 5.96
N GLU A 17 12.82 16.52 5.76
CA GLU A 17 13.45 16.74 4.44
C GLU A 17 12.98 15.71 3.40
N ALA A 18 12.95 14.42 3.78
CA ALA A 18 12.50 13.35 2.90
C ALA A 18 10.99 13.46 2.61
N ALA A 19 10.19 13.94 3.57
CA ALA A 19 8.77 14.18 3.39
C ALA A 19 8.50 15.31 2.39
N ARG A 20 9.25 16.42 2.48
CA ARG A 20 9.15 17.53 1.53
C ARG A 20 9.52 17.08 0.11
N ALA A 21 10.65 16.38 -0.04
CA ALA A 21 11.09 15.88 -1.35
C ALA A 21 10.07 14.89 -1.97
N ALA A 22 9.49 14.01 -1.14
CA ALA A 22 8.44 13.10 -1.59
C ALA A 22 7.17 13.85 -2.01
N LEU A 23 6.78 14.89 -1.28
CA LEU A 23 5.63 15.71 -1.63
C LEU A 23 5.84 16.46 -2.95
N ASP A 24 7.01 17.08 -3.14
CA ASP A 24 7.33 17.79 -4.38
C ASP A 24 7.29 16.85 -5.59
N ALA A 25 7.80 15.62 -5.45
CA ALA A 25 7.71 14.60 -6.49
C ALA A 25 6.25 14.21 -6.80
N LEU A 26 5.40 14.10 -5.78
CA LEU A 26 3.97 13.81 -5.95
C LEU A 26 3.24 14.94 -6.68
N ILE A 27 3.52 16.19 -6.32
CA ILE A 27 2.93 17.38 -6.97
C ILE A 27 3.43 17.49 -8.41
N ALA A 28 4.71 17.24 -8.67
CA ALA A 28 5.25 17.27 -10.02
C ALA A 28 4.61 16.20 -10.93
N ALA A 29 4.35 15.00 -10.39
CA ALA A 29 3.77 13.90 -11.16
C ALA A 29 2.25 14.02 -11.35
N TRP A 30 1.53 14.50 -10.32
CA TRP A 30 0.05 14.43 -10.24
C TRP A 30 -0.62 15.76 -9.88
N GLY A 31 0.12 16.86 -9.93
CA GLY A 31 -0.39 18.21 -9.70
C GLY A 31 -1.54 18.55 -10.65
N GLY A 32 -2.59 19.19 -10.12
CA GLY A 32 -3.81 19.50 -10.85
C GLY A 32 -4.85 18.37 -10.86
N CYS A 33 -4.52 17.17 -10.37
CA CYS A 33 -5.49 16.09 -10.16
C CYS A 33 -5.99 16.04 -8.71
N ARG A 34 -7.23 15.59 -8.51
CA ARG A 34 -7.74 15.22 -7.19
C ARG A 34 -7.30 13.79 -6.86
N LEU A 35 -6.43 13.65 -5.87
CA LEU A 35 -6.04 12.34 -5.33
C LEU A 35 -6.98 11.95 -4.20
N ASP A 36 -7.76 10.88 -4.41
CA ASP A 36 -8.57 10.27 -3.35
C ASP A 36 -7.75 9.14 -2.70
N ILE A 37 -7.22 9.41 -1.50
CA ILE A 37 -6.45 8.43 -0.71
C ILE A 37 -7.46 7.63 0.12
N PRO A 38 -7.70 6.34 -0.20
CA PRO A 38 -8.74 5.61 0.46
C PRO A 38 -8.29 5.19 1.87
N ASN A 39 -8.90 5.79 2.91
CA ASN A 39 -8.55 5.61 4.33
C ASN A 39 -9.29 4.43 5.04
N GLY A 40 -10.12 3.70 4.29
CA GLY A 40 -10.97 2.64 4.83
C GLY A 40 -10.24 1.32 5.10
N THR A 41 -10.80 0.52 6.02
CA THR A 41 -10.38 -0.87 6.25
C THR A 41 -10.42 -1.73 4.97
N SER A 42 -11.37 -1.45 4.08
CA SER A 42 -11.47 -2.08 2.75
C SER A 42 -10.26 -1.79 1.87
N SER A 43 -9.78 -0.54 1.87
CA SER A 43 -8.59 -0.09 1.14
C SER A 43 -7.34 -0.81 1.62
N ARG A 44 -7.14 -0.88 2.94
CA ARG A 44 -5.99 -1.59 3.54
C ARG A 44 -6.01 -3.07 3.20
N LYS A 45 -7.18 -3.72 3.27
CA LYS A 45 -7.34 -5.12 2.83
C LYS A 45 -7.00 -5.29 1.36
N ARG A 46 -7.51 -4.42 0.48
CA ARG A 46 -7.20 -4.46 -0.97
C ARG A 46 -5.72 -4.26 -1.26
N ARG A 47 -5.05 -3.33 -0.57
CA ARG A 47 -3.60 -3.09 -0.69
C ARG A 47 -2.80 -4.31 -0.25
N ARG A 48 -3.11 -4.89 0.91
CA ARG A 48 -2.50 -6.13 1.40
C ARG A 48 -2.69 -7.27 0.40
N ASP A 49 -3.91 -7.47 -0.09
CA ASP A 49 -4.23 -8.54 -1.03
C ASP A 49 -3.50 -8.35 -2.37
N ALA A 50 -3.35 -7.12 -2.86
CA ALA A 50 -2.54 -6.80 -4.03
C ALA A 50 -1.04 -7.08 -3.80
N GLU A 51 -0.52 -6.78 -2.61
CA GLU A 51 0.87 -7.07 -2.26
C GLU A 51 1.15 -8.57 -2.16
N ILE A 52 0.24 -9.34 -1.56
CA ILE A 52 0.30 -10.81 -1.53
C ILE A 52 0.36 -11.38 -2.95
N ARG A 53 -0.51 -10.90 -3.86
CA ARG A 53 -0.50 -11.32 -5.27
C ARG A 53 0.80 -10.96 -5.98
N ARG A 54 1.33 -9.76 -5.73
CA ARG A 54 2.62 -9.32 -6.30
C ARG A 54 3.76 -10.22 -5.82
N ARG A 55 3.91 -10.43 -4.52
CA ARG A 55 4.97 -11.30 -3.97
C ARG A 55 4.88 -12.73 -4.46
N HIS A 56 3.67 -13.28 -4.57
CA HIS A 56 3.48 -14.61 -5.15
C HIS A 56 3.90 -14.66 -6.63
N ARG A 57 3.60 -13.60 -7.41
CA ARG A 57 4.07 -13.47 -8.79
C ARG A 57 5.60 -13.35 -8.86
N ASP A 58 6.21 -12.68 -7.89
CA ASP A 58 7.67 -12.54 -7.74
C ASP A 58 8.33 -13.85 -7.23
N GLY A 59 7.57 -14.94 -7.03
CA GLY A 59 8.08 -16.28 -6.71
C GLY A 59 8.07 -16.64 -5.22
N VAL A 60 7.50 -15.80 -4.35
CA VAL A 60 7.38 -16.13 -2.92
C VAL A 60 6.34 -17.22 -2.72
N ASP A 61 6.73 -18.30 -2.02
CA ASP A 61 5.85 -19.43 -1.76
C ASP A 61 4.74 -19.13 -0.72
N LEU A 62 3.76 -20.03 -0.65
CA LEU A 62 2.62 -19.93 0.26
C LEU A 62 2.99 -19.97 1.75
N PHE A 63 4.06 -20.68 2.13
CA PHE A 63 4.49 -20.79 3.52
C PHE A 63 5.11 -19.48 3.99
N ALA A 64 5.99 -18.88 3.18
CA ALA A 64 6.57 -17.57 3.42
C ALA A 64 5.48 -16.48 3.49
N LEU A 65 4.48 -16.52 2.61
CA LEU A 65 3.35 -15.58 2.66
C LEU A 65 2.50 -15.75 3.94
N ARG A 66 2.31 -16.98 4.42
CA ARG A 66 1.62 -17.23 5.69
C ARG A 66 2.37 -16.59 6.85
N ASP A 67 3.67 -16.81 6.92
CA ASP A 67 4.48 -16.33 8.04
C ASP A 67 4.61 -14.79 8.01
N LEU A 68 4.69 -14.18 6.82
CA LEU A 68 4.75 -12.72 6.65
C LEU A 68 3.44 -12.00 7.01
N TYR A 69 2.29 -12.58 6.69
CA TYR A 69 0.99 -11.91 6.82
C TYR A 69 0.09 -12.47 7.92
N GLY A 70 0.48 -13.57 8.56
CA GLY A 70 -0.30 -14.22 9.63
C GLY A 70 -1.67 -14.75 9.16
N LEU A 71 -1.81 -15.07 7.88
CA LEU A 71 -3.08 -15.49 7.28
C LEU A 71 -3.13 -17.02 7.11
N SER A 72 -4.31 -17.61 7.29
CA SER A 72 -4.49 -19.05 7.03
C SER A 72 -4.33 -19.38 5.54
N ASP A 73 -3.91 -20.63 5.25
CA ASP A 73 -3.70 -21.11 3.88
C ASP A 73 -4.97 -20.97 3.02
N ARG A 74 -6.14 -21.26 3.60
CA ARG A 74 -7.44 -21.04 2.95
C ARG A 74 -7.65 -19.59 2.54
N HIS A 75 -7.24 -18.64 3.39
CA HIS A 75 -7.40 -17.21 3.10
C HIS A 75 -6.44 -16.75 2.01
N LEU A 76 -5.18 -17.20 2.03
CA LEU A 76 -4.20 -16.91 0.99
C LEU A 76 -4.65 -17.47 -0.36
N ARG A 77 -5.11 -18.72 -0.40
CA ARG A 77 -5.66 -19.32 -1.62
C ARG A 77 -6.83 -18.52 -2.19
N ARG A 78 -7.73 -18.04 -1.33
CA ARG A 78 -8.84 -17.17 -1.76
C ARG A 78 -8.32 -15.86 -2.37
N ILE A 79 -7.30 -15.25 -1.80
CA ILE A 79 -6.72 -14.00 -2.35
C ILE A 79 -6.05 -14.23 -3.71
N LEU A 80 -5.33 -15.35 -3.84
CA LEU A 80 -4.52 -15.67 -5.02
C LEU A 80 -5.33 -16.24 -6.19
N TYR A 81 -6.36 -17.03 -5.91
CA TYR A 81 -7.07 -17.84 -6.91
C TYR A 81 -8.55 -17.50 -7.09
N THR A 82 -9.13 -16.60 -6.27
CA THR A 82 -10.47 -16.07 -6.56
C THR A 82 -10.35 -14.97 -7.60
N THR A 83 -10.64 -15.33 -8.84
CA THR A 83 -10.89 -14.41 -9.95
C THR A 83 -12.29 -13.82 -9.77
N HIS A 84 -12.37 -12.49 -9.69
CA HIS A 84 -13.62 -11.74 -9.90
C HIS A 84 -13.72 -11.34 -11.36
#